data_AF-A0A3L9Y1R3-F1
#
_entry.id   AF-A0A3L9Y1R3-F1
#
_cell.length_a   1.000
_cell.length_b   1.000
_cell.length_c   1.000
_cell.angle_alpha   90.00
_cell.angle_beta   90.00
_cell.angle_gamma   90.00
#
_symmetry.space_group_name_H-M   'P 1'
#
loop_
_entity.id
_entity.type
_entity.pdbx_description
1 polymer ?
#
loop_
_entity_poly.entity_id
_entity_poly.type
_entity_poly.pdbx_seq_one_letter_code
_entity_poly.pdbx_strand_id
1 'polypeptide(L)'
;MNTAEVAKKFKDLGWKNGLDYDRFSLRELEDRTVITLWKLRNYGPTIPQVLETQNNLQVSWFSDAVKKISTRKSPYETMLRHNKYNRTKGQPVTPDMVEAAAEQAIAWAKVQDLDAQLQAYRVRPLHLTFDEYGPAHLAARALCGDIDQLRHYQDRYAAGHLEEFGHGGHIHPNRLHINTDTIARAIEYAEGMIARGEARSPTVAPSS
;
A
#
# COMPACT_ATOMS: atom_id res chain seq x y z
N MET A 1 -9.05 28.46 3.26
CA MET A 1 -7.58 28.34 3.37
C MET A 1 -6.94 28.25 2.00
N ASN A 2 -5.62 28.40 1.87
CA ASN A 2 -4.82 28.04 0.71
C ASN A 2 -3.97 26.80 1.00
N THR A 3 -3.30 26.27 -0.03
CA THR A 3 -2.47 25.07 0.07
C THR A 3 -1.36 25.17 1.13
N ALA A 4 -0.69 26.33 1.23
CA ALA A 4 0.39 26.53 2.18
C ALA A 4 -0.14 26.53 3.62
N GLU A 5 -1.33 27.09 3.85
CA GLU A 5 -2.01 27.07 5.15
C GLU A 5 -2.42 25.65 5.55
N VAL A 6 -2.92 24.83 4.61
CA VAL A 6 -3.23 23.41 4.87
C VAL A 6 -1.97 22.63 5.24
N ALA A 7 -0.89 22.79 4.46
CA ALA A 7 0.40 22.15 4.76
C ALA A 7 0.93 22.60 6.13
N LYS A 8 0.86 23.90 6.45
CA LYS A 8 1.25 24.43 7.75
C LYS A 8 0.44 23.79 8.88
N LYS A 9 -0.88 23.69 8.75
CA LYS A 9 -1.74 23.08 9.77
C LYS A 9 -1.38 21.60 9.99
N PHE A 10 -1.14 20.81 8.94
CA PHE A 10 -0.62 19.44 9.09
C PHE A 10 0.72 19.41 9.85
N LYS A 11 1.64 20.32 9.52
CA LYS A 11 2.94 20.43 10.21
C LYS A 11 2.78 20.80 11.69
N ASP A 12 1.90 21.74 12.00
CA ASP A 12 1.58 22.16 13.37
C ASP A 12 0.98 20.99 14.18
N LEU A 13 0.22 20.09 13.53
CA LEU A 13 -0.29 18.83 14.09
C LEU A 13 0.78 17.72 14.16
N GLY A 14 2.03 18.03 13.83
CA GLY A 14 3.17 17.11 13.91
C GLY A 14 3.31 16.14 12.74
N TRP A 15 2.69 16.42 11.60
CA TRP A 15 2.90 15.65 10.37
C TRP A 15 4.12 16.16 9.60
N LYS A 16 4.83 15.26 8.93
CA LYS A 16 5.91 15.61 8.00
C LYS A 16 5.29 15.74 6.60
N ASN A 17 5.42 16.92 5.98
CA ASN A 17 4.91 17.13 4.63
C ASN A 17 5.91 16.71 3.57
N GLY A 18 5.42 16.24 2.44
CA GLY A 18 6.22 15.99 1.25
C GLY A 18 5.43 16.24 -0.03
N LEU A 19 6.15 16.14 -1.14
CA LEU A 19 5.65 16.32 -2.49
C LEU A 19 6.07 15.10 -3.32
N ASP A 20 5.10 14.51 -4.00
CA ASP A 20 5.31 13.58 -5.11
C ASP A 20 4.47 14.07 -6.31
N TYR A 21 3.76 13.20 -7.04
CA TYR A 21 2.74 13.62 -8.00
C TYR A 21 1.63 14.45 -7.32
N ASP A 22 1.35 14.14 -6.06
CA ASP A 22 0.43 14.88 -5.19
C ASP A 22 1.13 15.35 -3.90
N ARG A 23 0.47 16.27 -3.18
CA ARG A 23 0.90 16.66 -1.83
C ARG A 23 0.54 15.55 -0.86
N PHE A 24 1.45 15.28 0.06
CA PHE A 24 1.19 14.33 1.12
C PHE A 24 1.70 14.83 2.46
N SER A 25 1.10 14.31 3.52
CA SER A 25 1.52 14.49 4.89
C SER A 25 1.62 13.11 5.53
N LEU A 26 2.74 12.81 6.19
CA LEU A 26 2.96 11.54 6.87
C LEU A 26 3.11 11.70 8.37
N ARG A 27 2.63 10.69 9.11
CA ARG A 27 2.72 10.59 10.55
C ARG A 27 3.18 9.18 10.91
N GLU A 28 4.32 9.10 11.58
CA GLU A 28 4.81 7.87 12.18
C GLU A 28 3.97 7.55 13.42
N LEU A 29 3.45 6.33 13.48
CA LEU A 29 2.92 5.69 14.67
C LEU A 29 3.96 4.65 15.15
N GLU A 30 3.63 3.87 16.18
CA GLU A 30 4.55 2.90 16.78
C GLU A 30 5.04 1.83 15.79
N ASP A 31 4.13 1.25 15.01
CA ASP A 31 4.39 0.09 14.14
C ASP A 31 4.09 0.35 12.65
N ARG A 32 3.62 1.56 12.31
CA ARG A 32 3.14 1.91 10.97
C ARG A 32 3.26 3.41 10.70
N THR A 33 3.29 3.78 9.44
CA THR A 33 3.24 5.17 8.99
C THR A 33 1.93 5.43 8.27
N VAL A 34 1.22 6.46 8.72
CA VAL A 34 0.03 6.96 8.03
C VAL A 34 0.47 8.01 7.04
N ILE A 35 0.07 7.85 5.79
CA ILE A 35 0.32 8.82 4.73
C ILE A 35 -1.04 9.33 4.24
N THR A 36 -1.26 10.63 4.35
CA THR A 36 -2.45 11.30 3.84
C THR A 36 -2.07 12.07 2.59
N LEU A 37 -2.48 11.59 1.42
CA LEU A 37 -2.47 12.40 0.20
C LEU A 37 -3.59 13.42 0.30
N TRP A 38 -3.35 14.66 -0.11
CA TRP A 38 -4.41 15.68 -0.06
C TRP A 38 -4.33 16.68 -1.20
N LYS A 39 -5.51 17.13 -1.64
CA LYS A 39 -5.68 18.16 -2.66
C LYS A 39 -6.66 19.20 -2.17
N LEU A 40 -6.28 20.47 -2.30
CA LEU A 40 -7.19 21.58 -2.09
C LEU A 40 -7.69 22.03 -3.47
N ARG A 41 -8.95 21.71 -3.78
CA ARG A 41 -9.58 22.08 -5.05
C ARG A 41 -10.39 23.35 -4.89
N ASN A 42 -10.17 24.29 -5.80
CA ASN A 42 -10.99 25.48 -5.96
C ASN A 42 -11.62 25.42 -7.35
N TYR A 43 -12.96 25.35 -7.38
CA TYR A 43 -13.71 25.17 -8.63
C TYR A 43 -14.30 26.48 -9.16
N GLY A 44 -13.97 27.62 -8.54
CA GLY A 44 -14.40 28.95 -8.99
C GLY A 44 -15.05 29.78 -7.87
N PRO A 45 -15.42 31.04 -8.14
CA PRO A 45 -15.89 31.99 -7.13
C PRO A 45 -17.23 31.59 -6.48
N THR A 46 -18.02 30.75 -7.14
CA THR A 46 -19.35 30.32 -6.68
C THR A 46 -19.38 28.85 -6.22
N ILE A 47 -18.28 28.10 -6.38
CA ILE A 47 -18.23 26.69 -6.02
C ILE A 47 -17.36 26.54 -4.75
N PRO A 48 -17.86 25.82 -3.73
CA PRO A 48 -17.11 25.65 -2.49
C PRO A 48 -15.73 25.03 -2.73
N GLN A 49 -14.75 25.51 -1.95
CA GLN A 49 -13.46 24.86 -1.83
C GLN A 49 -13.64 23.45 -1.28
N VAL A 50 -12.88 22.49 -1.81
CA VAL A 50 -12.92 21.09 -1.36
C VAL A 50 -11.53 20.67 -0.92
N LEU A 51 -11.42 20.20 0.32
CA LEU A 51 -10.27 19.40 0.75
C LEU A 51 -10.59 17.94 0.43
N GLU A 52 -9.84 17.34 -0.50
CA GLU A 52 -9.87 15.92 -0.78
C GLU A 52 -8.70 15.25 -0.06
N THR A 53 -8.95 14.16 0.65
CA THR A 53 -7.90 13.34 1.27
C THR A 53 -8.00 11.88 0.85
N GLN A 54 -6.87 11.20 0.74
CA GLN A 54 -6.76 9.76 0.55
C GLN A 54 -5.72 9.24 1.54
N ASN A 55 -6.09 8.23 2.32
CA ASN A 55 -5.24 7.70 3.37
C ASN A 55 -4.58 6.40 2.92
N ASN A 56 -3.30 6.28 3.21
CA ASN A 56 -2.44 5.17 2.87
C ASN A 56 -1.73 4.70 4.14
N LEU A 57 -1.57 3.39 4.30
CA LEU A 57 -0.88 2.78 5.43
C LEU A 57 0.39 2.09 4.96
N GLN A 58 1.53 2.54 5.47
CA GLN A 58 2.82 1.93 5.22
C GLN A 58 3.28 1.16 6.45
N VAL A 59 3.85 -0.02 6.24
CA VAL A 59 4.39 -0.86 7.31
C VAL A 59 5.76 -1.33 6.86
N SER A 60 6.82 -0.98 7.59
CA SER A 60 8.21 -1.11 7.13
C SER A 60 8.55 -2.52 6.64
N TRP A 61 8.27 -3.53 7.46
CA TRP A 61 8.56 -4.92 7.12
C TRP A 61 7.84 -5.40 5.85
N PHE A 62 6.62 -4.92 5.60
CA PHE A 62 5.87 -5.25 4.39
C PHE A 62 6.44 -4.49 3.19
N SER A 63 6.52 -3.17 3.31
CA SER A 63 6.97 -2.27 2.25
C SER A 63 8.40 -2.58 1.80
N ASP A 64 9.30 -2.95 2.72
CA ASP A 64 10.67 -3.33 2.40
C ASP A 64 10.75 -4.67 1.66
N ALA A 65 9.90 -5.65 2.03
CA ALA A 65 9.80 -6.92 1.31
C ALA A 65 9.32 -6.68 -0.14
N VAL A 66 8.24 -5.91 -0.30
CA VAL A 66 7.72 -5.55 -1.64
C VAL A 66 8.79 -4.83 -2.45
N LYS A 67 9.49 -3.86 -1.87
CA LYS A 67 10.55 -3.10 -2.54
C LYS A 67 11.73 -3.97 -2.99
N LYS A 68 12.12 -4.97 -2.19
CA LYS A 68 13.21 -5.90 -2.53
C LYS A 68 12.79 -6.88 -3.64
N ILE A 69 11.55 -7.33 -3.61
CA ILE A 69 11.02 -8.33 -4.55
C ILE A 69 10.64 -7.69 -5.89
N SER A 70 10.01 -6.52 -5.86
CA SER A 70 9.57 -5.78 -7.03
C SER A 70 10.76 -5.34 -7.89
N THR A 71 10.61 -5.44 -9.20
CA THR A 71 11.54 -4.87 -10.17
C THR A 71 11.24 -3.39 -10.48
N ARG A 72 10.10 -2.86 -9.98
CA ARG A 72 9.72 -1.45 -10.17
C ARG A 72 10.23 -0.59 -9.03
N LYS A 73 10.68 0.62 -9.39
CA LYS A 73 10.94 1.69 -8.44
C LYS A 73 9.62 2.42 -8.15
N SER A 74 8.82 1.91 -7.22
CA SER A 74 7.72 2.69 -6.63
C SER A 74 8.20 3.30 -5.32
N PRO A 75 8.08 4.63 -5.11
CA PRO A 75 8.47 5.26 -3.86
C PRO A 75 7.52 4.94 -2.68
N TYR A 76 6.36 4.33 -2.92
CA TYR A 76 5.34 4.09 -1.88
C TYR A 76 4.70 2.70 -1.99
N GLU A 77 5.39 1.67 -1.48
CA GLU A 77 4.82 0.34 -1.32
C GLU A 77 3.88 0.34 -0.10
N THR A 78 2.67 0.83 -0.32
CA THR A 78 1.63 0.97 0.71
C THR A 78 1.00 -0.39 0.97
N MET A 79 0.88 -0.80 2.23
CA MET A 79 0.20 -2.04 2.61
C MET A 79 -1.31 -1.93 2.39
N LEU A 80 -1.92 -0.79 2.74
CA LEU A 80 -3.35 -0.58 2.56
C LEU A 80 -3.67 0.83 2.08
N ARG A 81 -4.58 0.94 1.10
CA ARG A 81 -5.12 2.22 0.63
C ARG A 81 -6.59 2.33 0.98
N HIS A 82 -6.98 3.44 1.58
CA HIS A 82 -8.37 3.82 1.75
C HIS A 82 -8.71 4.91 0.74
N ASN A 83 -9.26 4.48 -0.40
CA ASN A 83 -9.65 5.35 -1.52
C ASN A 83 -10.95 6.13 -1.27
N LYS A 84 -11.46 6.19 -0.03
CA LYS A 84 -12.61 7.04 0.28
C LYS A 84 -12.11 8.49 0.37
N TYR A 85 -12.36 9.25 -0.68
CA TYR A 85 -12.13 10.68 -0.66
C TYR A 85 -13.00 11.32 0.41
N ASN A 86 -12.43 11.70 1.55
CA ASN A 86 -13.13 12.59 2.47
C ASN A 86 -13.20 13.94 1.76
N ARG A 87 -14.41 14.35 1.39
CA ARG A 87 -14.70 15.60 0.69
C ARG A 87 -15.48 16.50 1.63
N THR A 88 -14.82 17.51 2.16
CA THR A 88 -15.52 18.56 2.91
C THR A 88 -16.03 19.60 1.90
N LYS A 89 -17.35 19.69 1.72
CA LYS A 89 -18.03 20.60 0.78
C LYS A 89 -18.79 21.69 1.54
N GLY A 90 -19.03 22.81 0.86
CA GLY A 90 -20.09 23.75 1.24
C GLY A 90 -19.67 24.99 2.04
N GLN A 91 -18.40 25.12 2.41
CA GLN A 91 -17.82 26.29 3.08
C GLN A 91 -16.33 26.42 2.72
N PRO A 92 -15.68 27.58 2.91
CA PRO A 92 -14.21 27.68 2.85
C PRO A 92 -13.57 26.62 3.76
N VAL A 93 -12.51 25.95 3.30
CA VAL A 93 -11.79 24.99 4.16
C VAL A 93 -11.20 25.75 5.34
N THR A 94 -11.47 25.27 6.56
CA THR A 94 -11.03 25.84 7.83
C THR A 94 -9.93 24.98 8.47
N PRO A 95 -9.15 25.53 9.44
CA PRO A 95 -8.16 24.75 10.17
C PRO A 95 -8.75 23.52 10.87
N ASP A 96 -9.95 23.61 11.44
CA ASP A 96 -10.64 22.51 12.12
C ASP A 96 -10.98 21.36 11.17
N MET A 97 -11.29 21.66 9.91
CA MET A 97 -11.51 20.63 8.89
C MET A 97 -10.23 19.85 8.57
N VAL A 98 -9.07 20.52 8.59
CA VAL A 98 -7.77 19.87 8.39
C VAL A 98 -7.40 19.01 9.59
N GLU A 99 -7.69 19.50 10.80
CA GLU A 99 -7.50 18.77 12.05
C GLU A 99 -8.35 17.50 12.11
N ALA A 100 -9.65 17.61 11.83
CA ALA A 100 -10.54 16.46 11.76
C ALA A 100 -10.07 15.43 10.72
N ALA A 101 -9.60 15.88 9.55
CA ALA A 101 -9.06 14.97 8.54
C ALA A 101 -7.79 14.24 9.01
N ALA A 102 -6.90 14.92 9.71
CA ALA A 102 -5.68 14.34 10.28
C ALA A 102 -6.02 13.30 11.38
N GLU A 103 -6.92 13.64 12.30
CA GLU A 103 -7.37 12.75 13.36
C GLU A 103 -8.07 11.51 12.79
N GLN A 104 -8.95 11.69 11.81
CA GLN A 104 -9.63 10.59 11.14
C GLN A 104 -8.64 9.64 10.44
N ALA A 105 -7.57 10.17 9.84
CA ALA A 105 -6.53 9.36 9.23
C ALA A 105 -5.77 8.51 10.27
N ILE A 106 -5.44 9.08 11.43
CA ILE A 106 -4.79 8.33 12.53
C ILE A 106 -5.74 7.28 13.11
N ALA A 107 -7.00 7.64 13.37
CA ALA A 107 -8.00 6.72 13.90
C ALA A 107 -8.23 5.54 12.95
N TRP A 108 -8.39 5.82 11.65
CA TRP A 108 -8.49 4.79 10.61
C TRP A 108 -7.28 3.86 10.62
N ALA A 109 -6.06 4.40 10.69
CA ALA A 109 -4.84 3.60 10.67
C ALA A 109 -4.69 2.69 11.90
N LYS A 110 -5.08 3.18 13.09
CA LYS A 110 -4.99 2.42 14.35
C LYS A 110 -5.90 1.20 14.40
N VAL A 111 -7.05 1.24 13.74
CA VAL A 111 -8.02 0.13 13.73
C VAL A 111 -7.73 -0.92 12.64
N GLN A 112 -6.68 -0.74 11.81
CA GLN A 112 -6.32 -1.73 10.81
C GLN A 112 -5.58 -2.91 11.44
N ASP A 113 -6.06 -4.13 11.16
CA ASP A 113 -5.41 -5.37 11.53
C ASP A 113 -4.34 -5.74 10.49
N LEU A 114 -3.06 -5.60 10.86
CA LEU A 114 -1.95 -5.83 9.94
C LEU A 114 -1.78 -7.32 9.57
N ASP A 115 -2.09 -8.23 10.49
CA ASP A 115 -1.97 -9.67 10.24
C ASP A 115 -3.07 -10.13 9.28
N ALA A 116 -4.30 -9.63 9.45
CA ALA A 116 -5.38 -9.88 8.52
C ALA A 116 -5.06 -9.33 7.12
N GLN A 117 -4.46 -8.13 7.02
CA GLN A 117 -4.03 -7.58 5.74
C GLN A 117 -2.90 -8.40 5.10
N LEU A 118 -1.92 -8.85 5.88
CA LEU A 118 -0.85 -9.74 5.40
C LEU A 118 -1.43 -11.04 4.85
N GLN A 119 -2.35 -11.67 5.60
CA GLN A 119 -3.03 -12.88 5.19
C GLN A 119 -3.85 -12.67 3.92
N ALA A 120 -4.56 -11.54 3.79
CA ALA A 120 -5.33 -11.20 2.60
C ALA A 120 -4.44 -11.13 1.34
N TYR A 121 -3.24 -10.56 1.44
CA TYR A 121 -2.27 -10.60 0.33
C TYR A 121 -1.76 -12.01 0.07
N ARG A 122 -1.42 -12.76 1.12
CA ARG A 122 -0.88 -14.13 1.05
C ARG A 122 -1.81 -15.07 0.29
N VAL A 123 -3.12 -15.01 0.52
CA VAL A 123 -4.09 -15.93 -0.11
C VAL A 123 -4.72 -15.40 -1.39
N ARG A 124 -4.39 -14.17 -1.81
CA ARG A 124 -5.00 -13.55 -2.99
C ARG A 124 -4.67 -14.35 -4.26
N PRO A 125 -5.65 -14.71 -5.11
CA PRO A 125 -5.38 -15.38 -6.37
C PRO A 125 -4.66 -14.45 -7.36
N LEU A 126 -3.50 -14.87 -7.88
CA LEU A 126 -2.67 -14.08 -8.78
C LEU A 126 -3.37 -13.71 -10.10
N HIS A 127 -4.15 -14.64 -10.69
CA HIS A 127 -4.88 -14.40 -11.94
C HIS A 127 -5.96 -13.32 -11.87
N LEU A 128 -6.40 -12.92 -10.66
CA LEU A 128 -7.39 -11.85 -10.44
C LEU A 128 -6.76 -10.52 -10.05
N THR A 129 -5.43 -10.45 -10.01
CA THR A 129 -4.74 -9.26 -9.51
C THR A 129 -4.48 -8.23 -10.60
N PHE A 130 -4.87 -6.99 -10.33
CA PHE A 130 -4.26 -5.84 -11.00
C PHE A 130 -2.76 -5.84 -10.67
N ASP A 131 -1.92 -5.81 -11.69
CA ASP A 131 -0.56 -5.27 -11.78
C ASP A 131 0.22 -5.02 -10.45
N GLU A 132 -0.22 -4.10 -9.60
CA GLU A 132 0.44 -3.75 -8.33
C GLU A 132 0.36 -4.81 -7.22
N TYR A 133 -0.61 -5.72 -7.27
CA TYR A 133 -0.84 -6.69 -6.20
C TYR A 133 0.00 -7.96 -6.32
N GLY A 134 0.61 -8.21 -7.48
CA GLY A 134 1.47 -9.38 -7.69
C GLY A 134 2.71 -9.39 -6.77
N PRO A 135 3.54 -8.33 -6.79
CA PRO A 135 4.68 -8.22 -5.87
C PRO A 135 4.27 -8.22 -4.40
N ALA A 136 3.12 -7.61 -4.06
CA ALA A 136 2.56 -7.64 -2.71
C ALA A 136 2.18 -9.06 -2.26
N HIS A 137 1.60 -9.87 -3.14
CA HIS A 137 1.33 -11.28 -2.89
C HIS A 137 2.61 -12.08 -2.66
N LEU A 138 3.60 -11.93 -3.54
CA LEU A 138 4.89 -12.62 -3.40
C LEU A 138 5.61 -12.21 -2.11
N ALA A 139 5.58 -10.92 -1.75
CA ALA A 139 6.11 -10.42 -0.50
C ALA A 139 5.39 -11.01 0.72
N ALA A 140 4.06 -11.09 0.70
CA ALA A 140 3.29 -11.70 1.77
C ALA A 140 3.64 -13.18 1.97
N ARG A 141 3.74 -13.95 0.87
CA ARG A 141 4.19 -15.34 0.88
C ARG A 141 5.61 -15.47 1.45
N ALA A 142 6.54 -14.63 0.99
CA ALA A 142 7.92 -14.67 1.43
C ALA A 142 8.08 -14.29 2.91
N LEU A 143 7.37 -13.27 3.38
CA LEU A 143 7.32 -12.89 4.79
C LEU A 143 6.76 -13.99 5.68
N CYS A 144 5.84 -14.81 5.16
CA CYS A 144 5.30 -15.97 5.87
C CYS A 144 6.14 -17.25 5.73
N GLY A 145 7.23 -17.21 4.96
CA GLY A 145 8.08 -18.38 4.72
C GLY A 145 7.46 -19.45 3.81
N ASP A 146 6.50 -19.08 2.94
CA ASP A 146 5.82 -20.01 2.04
C ASP A 146 6.69 -20.42 0.83
N ILE A 147 7.86 -21.01 1.10
CA ILE A 147 8.85 -21.36 0.06
C ILE A 147 8.28 -22.35 -0.95
N ASP A 148 7.55 -23.37 -0.50
CA ASP A 148 7.02 -24.40 -1.40
C ASP A 148 6.07 -23.80 -2.43
N GLN A 149 5.23 -22.83 -2.03
CA GLN A 149 4.34 -22.12 -2.94
C GLN A 149 5.12 -21.22 -3.91
N LEU A 150 6.17 -20.55 -3.44
CA LEU A 150 7.01 -19.70 -4.29
C LEU A 150 7.77 -20.53 -5.33
N ARG A 151 8.27 -21.71 -4.95
CA ARG A 151 8.90 -22.67 -5.88
C ARG A 151 7.89 -23.25 -6.87
N HIS A 152 6.67 -23.55 -6.42
CA HIS A 152 5.59 -23.92 -7.33
C HIS A 152 5.34 -22.85 -8.40
N TYR A 153 5.31 -21.57 -8.03
CA TYR A 153 5.19 -20.48 -9.00
C TYR A 153 6.37 -20.41 -9.96
N GLN A 154 7.60 -20.65 -9.48
CA GLN A 154 8.79 -20.71 -10.34
C GLN A 154 8.64 -21.81 -11.41
N ASP A 155 8.24 -23.01 -11.01
CA ASP A 155 8.07 -24.15 -11.91
C ASP A 155 6.95 -23.91 -12.94
N ARG A 156 5.81 -23.40 -12.48
CA ARG A 156 4.66 -23.06 -13.34
C ARG A 156 5.03 -21.99 -14.37
N TYR A 157 5.71 -20.93 -13.93
CA TYR A 157 6.15 -19.86 -14.83
C TYR A 157 7.15 -20.40 -15.87
N ALA A 158 8.13 -21.22 -15.45
CA ALA A 158 9.11 -21.83 -16.35
C ALA A 158 8.48 -22.78 -17.38
N ALA A 159 7.41 -23.49 -17.00
CA ALA A 159 6.62 -24.33 -17.90
C ALA A 159 5.67 -23.56 -18.83
N GLY A 160 5.66 -22.22 -18.76
CA GLY A 160 4.83 -21.37 -19.62
C GLY A 160 3.36 -21.28 -19.19
N HIS A 161 3.04 -21.66 -17.95
CA HIS A 161 1.69 -21.56 -17.38
C HIS A 161 1.38 -20.14 -16.91
N LEU A 162 1.37 -19.23 -17.86
CA LEU A 162 1.28 -17.80 -17.61
C LEU A 162 -0.14 -17.36 -17.18
N GLU A 163 -1.17 -18.18 -17.42
CA GLU A 163 -2.56 -17.93 -17.02
C GLU A 163 -2.73 -17.69 -15.51
N GLU A 164 -1.94 -18.38 -14.69
CA GLU A 164 -1.98 -18.30 -13.24
C GLU A 164 -1.54 -16.93 -12.70
N PHE A 165 -0.73 -16.22 -13.50
CA PHE A 165 -0.15 -14.92 -13.17
C PHE A 165 -0.90 -13.75 -13.83
N GLY A 166 -2.07 -14.02 -14.41
CA GLY A 166 -2.89 -13.00 -15.08
C GLY A 166 -2.44 -12.67 -16.51
N HIS A 167 -1.53 -13.45 -17.11
CA HIS A 167 -1.00 -13.20 -18.47
C HIS A 167 -1.96 -13.61 -19.61
N GLY A 168 -3.24 -13.87 -19.29
CA GLY A 168 -4.27 -14.26 -20.25
C GLY A 168 -4.70 -13.12 -21.18
N GLY A 169 -3.97 -12.92 -22.28
CA GLY A 169 -4.48 -12.37 -23.54
C GLY A 169 -4.59 -10.83 -23.69
N HIS A 170 -4.63 -10.04 -22.62
CA HIS A 170 -4.83 -8.58 -22.73
C HIS A 170 -3.78 -7.71 -22.02
N ILE A 171 -2.81 -8.32 -21.33
CA ILE A 171 -1.76 -7.59 -20.61
C ILE A 171 -0.49 -7.53 -21.48
N HIS A 172 -0.05 -6.32 -21.81
CA HIS A 172 1.17 -6.11 -22.57
C HIS A 172 2.38 -6.70 -21.82
N PRO A 173 3.38 -7.34 -22.47
CA PRO A 173 4.55 -7.95 -21.82
C PRO A 173 5.35 -7.00 -20.90
N ASN A 174 5.35 -5.71 -21.22
CA ASN A 174 5.99 -4.67 -20.38
C ASN A 174 5.17 -4.28 -19.13
N ARG A 175 3.98 -4.85 -18.95
CA ARG A 175 3.14 -4.72 -17.77
C ARG A 175 3.15 -5.99 -16.91
N LEU A 176 4.01 -6.98 -17.19
CA LEU A 176 4.10 -8.15 -16.33
C LEU A 176 4.84 -7.78 -15.04
N HIS A 177 4.10 -7.75 -13.94
CA HIS A 177 4.63 -7.45 -12.61
C HIS A 177 5.16 -8.67 -11.88
N ILE A 178 4.81 -9.87 -12.36
CA ILE A 178 5.40 -11.13 -11.95
C ILE A 178 6.12 -11.71 -13.14
N ASN A 179 7.41 -11.92 -12.96
CA ASN A 179 8.33 -12.58 -13.88
C ASN A 179 9.34 -13.43 -13.10
N THR A 180 10.20 -14.15 -13.82
CA THR A 180 11.25 -15.00 -13.24
C THR A 180 12.08 -14.28 -12.17
N ASP A 181 12.48 -13.02 -12.40
CA ASP A 181 13.29 -12.26 -11.44
C ASP A 181 12.53 -11.96 -10.14
N THR A 182 11.27 -11.54 -10.24
CA THR A 182 10.45 -11.25 -9.04
C THR A 182 10.19 -12.51 -8.23
N ILE A 183 9.96 -13.66 -8.88
CA ILE A 183 9.77 -14.95 -8.19
C ILE A 183 11.07 -15.37 -7.50
N ALA A 184 12.21 -15.29 -8.20
CA ALA A 184 13.50 -15.63 -7.63
C ALA A 184 13.86 -14.76 -6.41
N ARG A 185 13.63 -13.44 -6.50
CA ARG A 185 13.83 -12.52 -5.36
C ARG A 185 12.90 -12.82 -4.19
N ALA A 186 11.67 -13.26 -4.44
CA ALA A 186 10.75 -13.66 -3.39
C ALA A 186 11.24 -14.93 -2.67
N ILE A 187 11.75 -15.91 -3.41
CA ILE A 187 12.36 -17.13 -2.85
C ILE A 187 13.57 -16.76 -1.99
N GLU A 188 14.51 -15.98 -2.52
CA GLU A 188 15.70 -15.52 -1.79
C GLU A 188 15.33 -14.77 -0.51
N TYR A 189 14.33 -13.88 -0.60
CA TYR A 189 13.83 -13.14 0.56
C TYR A 189 13.24 -14.10 1.61
N ALA A 190 12.43 -15.07 1.19
CA ALA A 190 11.81 -16.06 2.06
C ALA A 190 12.87 -16.94 2.77
N GLU A 191 13.86 -17.43 2.03
CA GLU A 191 14.99 -18.20 2.58
C GLU A 191 15.73 -17.38 3.64
N GLY A 192 15.96 -16.08 3.37
CA GLY A 192 16.54 -15.17 4.35
C GLY A 192 15.67 -15.00 5.61
N MET A 193 14.35 -14.85 5.47
CA MET A 193 13.41 -14.74 6.60
C MET A 193 13.45 -16.00 7.47
N ILE A 194 13.43 -17.18 6.84
CA ILE A 194 13.48 -18.48 7.54
C ILE A 194 14.83 -18.66 8.25
N ALA A 195 15.93 -18.39 7.57
CA ALA A 195 17.28 -18.53 8.14
C ALA A 195 17.49 -17.64 9.38
N ARG A 196 16.83 -16.47 9.44
CA ARG A 196 16.87 -15.56 10.58
C ARG A 196 15.80 -15.84 11.65
N GLY A 197 14.88 -16.78 11.41
CA GLY A 197 13.76 -17.04 12.32
C GLY A 197 12.74 -15.89 12.38
N GLU A 198 12.67 -15.07 11.33
CA GLU A 198 11.82 -13.86 11.26
C GLU A 198 10.52 -14.11 10.48
N ALA A 199 10.28 -15.34 10.00
CA ALA A 199 9.08 -15.69 9.26
C ALA A 199 7.82 -15.43 10.11
N ARG A 200 6.87 -14.72 9.53
CA ARG A 200 5.63 -14.30 10.19
C ARG A 200 4.58 -15.39 10.11
N SER A 201 3.88 -15.63 11.21
CA SER A 201 2.70 -16.48 11.26
C SER A 201 1.49 -15.59 11.53
N PRO A 202 0.87 -14.98 10.50
CA PRO A 202 -0.31 -14.15 10.71
C PRO A 202 -1.41 -15.02 11.34
N THR A 203 -2.01 -14.52 12.43
CA THR A 203 -3.09 -15.22 13.09
C THR A 203 -4.27 -15.31 12.12
N VAL A 204 -4.71 -16.52 11.77
CA VAL A 204 -5.94 -16.69 10.99
C VAL A 204 -7.09 -16.27 11.91
N ALA A 205 -7.70 -15.12 11.65
CA ALA A 205 -8.94 -14.77 12.32
C ALA A 205 -9.94 -15.91 12.09
N PRO A 206 -10.60 -16.44 13.15
CA PRO A 206 -11.59 -17.49 12.98
C PRO A 206 -12.65 -16.98 12.00
N SER A 207 -12.94 -17.79 10.98
CA SER A 207 -13.99 -17.50 10.01
C SER A 207 -15.31 -17.34 10.78
N SER A 208 -15.81 -16.10 10.82
CA SER A 208 -17.12 -15.72 11.38
C SER A 208 -18.26 -16.23 10.52
#